data_AF-A0A165NHG3-F1
#
_entry.id   AF-A0A165NHG3-F1
#
_cell.length_a   1.000
_cell.length_b   1.000
_cell.length_c   1.000
_cell.angle_alpha   90.00
_cell.angle_beta   90.00
_cell.angle_gamma   90.00
#
_symmetry.space_group_name_H-M   'P 1'
#
loop_
_entity.id
_entity.type
_entity.pdbx_description
1 polymer ?
#
loop_
_entity_poly.entity_id
_entity_poly.type
_entity_poly.pdbx_seq_one_letter_code
_entity_poly.pdbx_strand_id
1 'polypeptide(L)' 'AQVRKSRFCCTDPTCAQICNSQSDLKRHLQSLKHNDKEYRCERCGDWFTRIDAMIRHCK' A
#
# COMPACT_ATOMS: atom_id res chain seq x y z
N ALA A 1 -0.84 -24.51 21.40
CA ALA A 1 -0.83 -24.01 20.02
C ALA A 1 -0.80 -22.48 20.02
N GLN A 2 0.36 -21.86 19.80
CA GLN A 2 0.44 -20.41 19.52
C GLN A 2 1.51 -20.20 18.46
N VAL A 3 1.07 -20.27 17.21
CA VAL A 3 1.88 -19.93 16.04
C VAL A 3 2.39 -18.51 16.24
N ARG A 4 3.71 -18.33 16.19
CA ARG A 4 4.39 -17.03 16.23
C ARG A 4 3.75 -16.15 15.15
N LYS A 5 2.87 -15.22 15.53
CA LYS A 5 2.35 -14.20 14.59
C LYS A 5 3.54 -13.34 14.20
N SER A 6 4.18 -13.68 13.09
CA SER A 6 5.24 -12.87 12.49
C SER A 6 4.68 -11.48 12.22
N ARG A 7 5.17 -10.49 12.96
CA ARG A 7 4.89 -9.08 12.74
C ARG A 7 5.47 -8.72 11.36
N PHE A 8 4.67 -8.11 10.51
CA PHE A 8 5.08 -7.78 9.14
C PHE A 8 5.74 -6.40 9.14
N CYS A 9 7.05 -6.36 9.33
CA CYS A 9 7.82 -5.13 9.24
C CYS A 9 7.96 -4.67 7.80
N CYS A 10 8.00 -3.35 7.59
CA CYS A 10 8.46 -2.79 6.34
C CYS A 10 9.92 -3.16 6.12
N THR A 11 10.26 -3.55 4.88
CA THR A 11 11.62 -3.92 4.47
C THR A 11 12.47 -2.70 4.14
N ASP A 12 11.88 -1.52 4.11
CA ASP A 12 12.56 -0.28 3.79
C ASP A 12 13.33 0.24 5.02
N PRO A 13 14.64 0.50 4.90
CA PRO A 13 15.47 0.93 6.03
C PRO A 13 15.10 2.32 6.56
N THR A 14 14.39 3.14 5.78
CA THR A 14 13.89 4.45 6.21
C THR A 14 12.52 4.37 6.88
N CYS A 15 11.90 3.18 6.94
CA CYS A 15 10.56 2.99 7.46
C CYS A 15 10.49 1.87 8.50
N ALA A 16 10.29 2.26 9.76
CA ALA A 16 10.13 1.34 10.89
C ALA A 16 8.68 0.89 11.13
N GLN A 17 7.81 0.96 10.11
CA GLN A 17 6.40 0.56 10.24
C GLN A 17 6.26 -0.95 10.42
N ILE A 18 5.40 -1.35 11.35
CA ILE A 18 5.10 -2.74 11.64
C ILE A 18 3.59 -2.95 11.46
N CYS A 19 3.25 -3.79 10.49
CA CYS A 19 1.89 -4.15 10.17
C CYS A 19 1.46 -5.42 10.90
N ASN A 20 0.16 -5.48 11.22
CA ASN A 20 -0.45 -6.61 11.91
C ASN A 20 -0.84 -7.76 10.96
N SER A 21 -0.80 -7.51 9.65
CA SER A 21 -1.10 -8.50 8.61
C SER A 21 -0.25 -8.27 7.36
N GLN A 22 -0.14 -9.31 6.53
CA GLN A 22 0.57 -9.22 5.25
C GLN A 22 -0.14 -8.30 4.26
N SER A 23 -1.47 -8.27 4.29
CA SER A 23 -2.30 -7.39 3.45
C SER A 23 -2.06 -5.92 3.79
N ASP A 24 -1.95 -5.61 5.08
CA ASP A 24 -1.61 -4.25 5.54
C ASP A 24 -0.20 -3.86 5.10
N LEU A 25 0.77 -4.77 5.20
CA LEU A 25 2.13 -4.52 4.71
C LEU A 25 2.14 -4.25 3.21
N LYS A 26 1.43 -5.05 2.39
CA LYS A 26 1.33 -4.81 0.95
C LYS A 26 0.73 -3.44 0.62
N ARG A 27 -0.33 -3.03 1.33
CA ARG A 27 -0.94 -1.71 1.17
C ARG A 27 -0.02 -0.59 1.61
N HIS A 28 0.73 -0.80 2.69
CA HIS A 28 1.74 0.13 3.17
C HIS A 28 2.86 0.35 2.14
N LEU A 29 3.35 -0.74 1.52
CA LEU A 29 4.37 -0.69 0.46
C LEU A 29 3.88 -0.03 -0.84
N GLN A 30 2.56 0.15 -1.02
CA GLN A 30 1.99 0.92 -2.13
C GLN A 30 1.90 2.43 -1.83
N SER A 31 2.27 2.87 -0.63
CA SER A 31 2.31 4.31 -0.33
C SER A 31 3.43 5.00 -1.09
N LEU A 32 3.27 6.32 -1.32
CA LEU A 32 4.28 7.17 -1.97
C LEU A 32 5.66 7.17 -1.28
N LYS A 33 5.74 6.68 -0.04
CA LYS A 33 7.03 6.51 0.65
C LYS A 33 7.85 5.32 0.13
N HIS A 34 7.20 4.32 -0.45
CA HIS A 34 7.81 3.07 -0.90
C HIS A 34 7.61 2.79 -2.38
N ASN A 35 6.62 3.44 -3.00
CA ASN A 35 6.30 3.25 -4.39
C ASN A 35 5.76 4.55 -4.96
N ASP A 36 6.45 5.06 -5.97
CA ASP A 36 6.00 6.20 -6.78
C ASP A 36 4.92 5.77 -7.80
N LYS A 37 4.11 4.75 -7.48
CA LYS A 37 3.06 4.28 -8.40
C LYS A 37 1.88 5.23 -8.38
N GLU A 38 1.82 6.01 -9.45
CA GLU A 38 0.71 6.89 -9.76
C GLU A 38 -0.26 6.16 -10.69
N TYR A 39 -1.50 6.02 -10.26
CA TYR A 39 -2.60 5.51 -11.06
C TYR A 39 -3.41 6.70 -11.55
N ARG A 40 -3.28 7.03 -12.83
CA ARG A 40 -4.03 8.13 -13.44
C ARG A 40 -5.40 7.66 -13.89
N CYS A 41 -6.44 8.39 -13.53
CA CYS A 41 -7.76 8.19 -14.13
C CYS A 41 -7.75 8.77 -15.55
N GLU A 42 -8.10 7.97 -16.56
CA GLU A 42 -8.14 8.44 -17.95
C GLU A 42 -9.29 9.42 -18.23
N ARG A 43 -10.33 9.44 -17.39
CA ARG A 43 -11.52 10.30 -17.59
C ARG A 43 -11.34 11.71 -17.03
N CYS A 44 -10.84 11.85 -15.79
CA CYS A 44 -10.63 13.16 -15.16
C CYS A 44 -9.15 13.60 -15.15
N GLY A 45 -8.21 12.68 -15.34
CA GLY A 45 -6.78 12.95 -15.26
C GLY A 45 -6.20 12.95 -13.85
N ASP A 46 -7.00 12.69 -12.82
CA ASP A 46 -6.55 12.67 -11.42
C ASP A 46 -5.59 11.51 -11.14
N TRP A 47 -4.64 11.78 -10.25
CA TRP A 47 -3.63 10.83 -9.83
C TRP A 47 -3.98 10.21 -8.49
N PHE A 48 -3.84 8.89 -8.41
CA PHE A 48 -4.10 8.12 -7.20
C PHE A 48 -2.87 7.29 -6.85
N THR A 49 -2.57 7.19 -5.57
CA THR A 49 -1.45 6.39 -5.06
C THR A 49 -1.78 4.89 -5.04
N ARG A 50 -3.05 4.52 -5.27
CA ARG A 50 -3.55 3.15 -5.16
C ARG A 50 -4.55 2.83 -6.26
N ILE A 51 -4.42 1.64 -6.84
CA ILE A 51 -5.30 1.16 -7.90
C ILE A 51 -6.76 1.03 -7.44
N ASP A 52 -7.00 0.58 -6.21
CA ASP A 52 -8.35 0.42 -5.69
C ASP A 52 -9.06 1.75 -5.45
N ALA A 53 -8.29 2.81 -5.13
CA ALA A 53 -8.81 4.16 -5.03
C ALA A 53 -9.23 4.69 -6.40
N MET A 54 -8.38 4.53 -7.41
CA MET A 54 -8.67 4.91 -8.79
C MET A 54 -9.86 4.11 -9.37
N ILE A 55 -9.93 2.79 -9.17
CA ILE A 55 -11.06 1.96 -9.61
C ILE A 55 -12.36 2.40 -8.94
N ARG A 56 -12.35 2.67 -7.63
CA ARG A 56 -13.55 3.13 -6.90
C ARG A 56 -13.99 4.52 -7.37
N HIS A 57 -13.04 5.38 -7.74
CA HIS A 57 -13.32 6.67 -8.33
C HIS A 57 -13.89 6.57 -9.76
N CYS A 58 -13.41 5.59 -10.54
CA CYS A 58 -13.81 5.40 -11.94
C CYS A 58 -15.13 4.62 -12.11
N LYS A 59 -15.59 3.92 -11.06
CA LYS A 59 -16.94 3.37 -11.01
C LYS A 59 -17.96 4.49 -10.95
#